data_AF-A0A2M7SQD0-F1
#
_entry.id   AF-A0A2M7SQD0-F1
#
_cell.length_a   1.000
_cell.length_b   1.000
_cell.length_c   1.000
_cell.angle_alpha   90.00
_cell.angle_beta   90.00
_cell.angle_gamma   90.00
#
_symmetry.space_group_name_H-M   'P 1'
#
loop_
_entity.id
_entity.type
_entity.pdbx_description
1 polymer ?
#
loop_
_entity_poly.entity_id
_entity_poly.type
_entity_poly.pdbx_seq_one_letter_code
_entity_poly.pdbx_strand_id
1 'polypeptide(L)'
;NADYVQVLGIAAQNQTLLPIPDLCGLFPQDASGALLAYAESASFTRYLHDTYGTSGLLTLIQAYADGLDCEQGALRAFGSLLSQIDGQWRQEALGENVGSLAFRNLLPYLIVLLVILAFPAWGFWTARKRSKE
;
A
#
# COMPACT_ATOMS: atom_id res chain seq x y z
N ASN A 1 -4.62 8.12 -22.29
CA ASN A 1 -6.00 7.59 -22.35
C ASN A 1 -6.80 8.29 -21.26
N ALA A 2 -7.91 8.97 -21.60
CA ALA A 2 -8.72 9.71 -20.62
C ALA A 2 -9.39 8.76 -19.61
N ASP A 3 -9.77 7.56 -20.05
CA ASP A 3 -10.42 6.55 -19.20
C ASP A 3 -9.49 6.08 -18.07
N TYR A 4 -8.18 6.06 -18.31
CA TYR A 4 -7.18 5.68 -17.30
C TYR A 4 -7.09 6.69 -16.17
N VAL A 5 -7.15 7.99 -16.50
CA VAL A 5 -7.11 9.05 -15.48
C VAL A 5 -8.36 8.98 -14.60
N GLN A 6 -9.51 8.72 -15.21
CA GLN A 6 -10.78 8.61 -14.50
C GLN A 6 -10.82 7.37 -13.59
N VAL A 7 -10.52 6.18 -14.12
CA VAL A 7 -10.60 4.93 -13.33
C VAL A 7 -9.61 4.94 -12.17
N LEU A 8 -8.39 5.45 -12.40
CA LEU A 8 -7.36 5.53 -11.38
C LEU A 8 -7.75 6.52 -10.27
N GLY A 9 -8.29 7.68 -10.64
CA GLY A 9 -8.78 8.67 -9.67
C GLY A 9 -9.94 8.15 -8.83
N ILE A 10 -10.87 7.39 -9.41
CA ILE A 10 -11.97 6.74 -8.68
C ILE A 10 -11.43 5.66 -7.74
N ALA A 11 -10.50 4.82 -8.21
CA ALA A 11 -9.93 3.75 -7.41
C ALA A 11 -9.12 4.27 -6.22
N ALA A 12 -8.35 5.35 -6.39
CA ALA A 12 -7.63 6.01 -5.29
C ALA A 12 -8.58 6.61 -4.25
N GLN A 13 -9.67 7.25 -4.67
CA GLN A 13 -10.68 7.79 -3.74
C GLN A 13 -11.40 6.69 -2.96
N ASN A 14 -11.70 5.57 -3.62
CA ASN A 14 -12.44 4.46 -3.04
C ASN A 14 -11.55 3.42 -2.33
N GLN A 15 -10.22 3.60 -2.33
CA GLN A 15 -9.25 2.66 -1.75
C GLN A 15 -9.35 1.26 -2.37
N THR A 16 -9.62 1.20 -3.67
CA THR A 16 -9.76 -0.05 -4.43
C THR A 16 -8.60 -0.27 -5.41
N LEU A 17 -7.50 0.47 -5.25
CA LEU A 17 -6.29 0.30 -6.04
C LEU A 17 -5.66 -1.07 -5.77
N LEU A 18 -5.22 -1.76 -6.82
CA LEU A 18 -4.54 -3.03 -6.71
C LEU A 18 -3.11 -2.81 -6.19
N PRO A 19 -2.61 -3.63 -5.25
CA PRO A 19 -1.19 -3.57 -4.88
C PRO A 19 -0.33 -3.89 -6.10
N ILE A 20 0.65 -3.03 -6.42
CA ILE A 20 1.54 -3.29 -7.55
C ILE A 20 2.26 -4.66 -7.45
N PRO A 21 2.70 -5.13 -6.26
CA PRO A 21 3.25 -6.49 -6.13
C PRO A 21 2.30 -7.61 -6.58
N ASP A 22 0.98 -7.42 -6.46
CA ASP A 22 -0.01 -8.43 -6.87
C ASP A 22 -0.10 -8.52 -8.40
N LEU A 23 0.17 -7.41 -9.11
CA LEU A 23 0.22 -7.36 -10.57
C LEU A 23 1.42 -8.11 -11.16
N CYS A 24 2.40 -8.50 -10.35
CA CYS A 24 3.47 -9.41 -10.78
C CYS A 24 2.97 -10.85 -10.99
N GLY A 25 1.82 -11.19 -10.40
CA GLY A 25 1.19 -12.50 -10.51
C GLY A 25 0.13 -12.53 -11.59
N LEU A 26 -1.11 -12.77 -11.18
CA LEU A 26 -2.25 -12.89 -12.08
C LEU A 26 -2.91 -11.52 -12.28
N PHE A 27 -3.00 -11.09 -13.53
CA PHE A 27 -3.81 -9.94 -13.90
C PHE A 27 -5.30 -10.24 -13.75
N PRO A 28 -6.14 -9.25 -13.37
CA PRO A 28 -7.58 -9.42 -13.32
C PRO A 28 -8.15 -9.85 -14.68
N GLN A 29 -9.09 -10.80 -14.67
CA GLN A 29 -9.68 -11.35 -15.90
C GLN A 29 -10.93 -10.61 -16.36
N ASP A 30 -11.62 -9.91 -15.45
CA ASP A 30 -12.77 -9.10 -15.80
C ASP A 30 -12.33 -7.78 -16.44
N ALA A 31 -13.17 -7.23 -17.33
CA ALA A 31 -12.82 -6.05 -18.11
C ALA A 31 -12.53 -4.81 -17.24
N SER A 32 -13.27 -4.63 -16.14
CA SER A 32 -13.06 -3.51 -15.22
C SER A 32 -11.74 -3.61 -14.45
N GLY A 33 -11.43 -4.79 -13.92
CA GLY A 33 -10.18 -5.06 -13.23
C GLY A 33 -8.98 -4.93 -14.17
N ALA A 34 -9.08 -5.46 -15.39
CA ALA A 34 -8.03 -5.33 -16.39
C ALA A 34 -7.79 -3.85 -16.76
N LEU A 35 -8.87 -3.08 -16.96
CA LEU A 35 -8.77 -1.64 -17.23
C LEU A 35 -8.05 -0.90 -16.11
N LEU A 36 -8.39 -1.19 -14.85
CA LEU A 36 -7.72 -0.61 -13.68
C LEU A 36 -6.24 -1.03 -13.62
N ALA A 37 -5.93 -2.31 -13.76
CA ALA A 37 -4.56 -2.81 -13.71
C ALA A 37 -3.66 -2.18 -14.79
N TYR A 38 -4.18 -1.97 -16.01
CA TYR A 38 -3.46 -1.24 -17.05
C TYR A 38 -3.30 0.25 -16.73
N ALA A 39 -4.32 0.89 -16.15
CA ALA A 39 -4.24 2.29 -15.73
C ALA A 39 -3.19 2.48 -14.62
N GLU A 40 -3.16 1.59 -13.62
CA GLU A 40 -2.16 1.58 -12.56
C GLU A 40 -0.76 1.31 -13.11
N SER A 41 -0.59 0.29 -13.94
CA SER A 41 0.72 -0.05 -14.55
C SER A 41 1.28 1.13 -15.35
N ALA A 42 0.43 1.83 -16.12
CA ALA A 42 0.85 2.99 -16.90
C ALA A 42 1.25 4.17 -16.01
N SER A 43 0.49 4.44 -14.95
CA SER A 43 0.81 5.49 -13.97
C SER A 43 2.09 5.16 -13.19
N PHE A 44 2.21 3.94 -12.70
CA PHE A 44 3.35 3.46 -11.93
C PHE A 44 4.64 3.46 -12.77
N THR A 45 4.59 2.99 -14.01
CA THR A 45 5.77 3.03 -14.90
C THR A 45 6.21 4.46 -15.20
N ARG A 46 5.26 5.40 -15.35
CA ARG A 46 5.58 6.82 -15.49
C ARG A 46 6.22 7.37 -14.22
N TYR A 47 5.68 7.06 -13.05
CA TYR A 47 6.29 7.43 -11.78
C TYR A 47 7.71 6.89 -11.65
N LEU A 48 7.95 5.61 -11.95
CA LEU A 48 9.29 5.03 -11.95
C LEU A 48 10.24 5.75 -12.91
N HIS A 49 9.77 6.07 -14.11
CA HIS A 49 10.54 6.82 -15.09
C HIS A 49 10.90 8.22 -14.58
N ASP A 50 9.94 8.93 -14.01
CA ASP A 50 10.11 10.31 -13.56
C ASP A 50 11.00 10.39 -12.30
N THR A 51 10.95 9.36 -11.45
CA THR A 51 11.72 9.29 -10.18
C THR A 51 13.12 8.70 -10.37
N TYR A 52 13.26 7.63 -11.15
CA TYR A 52 14.52 6.85 -11.27
C TYR A 52 15.18 6.94 -12.66
N GLY A 53 14.51 7.57 -13.62
CA GLY A 53 14.99 7.72 -14.98
C GLY A 53 15.01 6.42 -15.78
N THR A 54 15.41 6.54 -17.05
CA THR A 54 15.53 5.40 -17.96
C THR A 54 16.57 4.38 -17.49
N SER A 55 17.66 4.81 -16.85
CA SER A 55 18.70 3.91 -16.32
C SER A 55 18.18 3.00 -15.23
N GLY A 56 17.33 3.50 -14.33
CA GLY A 56 16.67 2.68 -13.31
C GLY A 56 15.78 1.61 -13.94
N LEU A 57 14.96 1.99 -14.92
CA LEU A 57 14.10 1.03 -15.65
C LEU A 57 14.91 -0.02 -16.42
N LEU A 58 16.02 0.35 -17.05
CA LEU A 58 16.90 -0.62 -17.71
C LEU A 58 17.54 -1.59 -16.71
N THR A 59 17.90 -1.10 -15.52
CA THR A 59 18.42 -1.95 -14.44
C THR A 59 17.35 -2.91 -13.95
N LEU A 60 16.09 -2.47 -13.85
CA LEU A 60 14.96 -3.33 -13.50
C LEU A 60 14.75 -4.44 -14.53
N ILE A 61 14.73 -4.08 -15.82
CA ILE A 61 14.60 -5.05 -16.92
C ILE A 61 15.73 -6.08 -16.86
N GLN A 62 16.97 -5.64 -16.64
CA GLN A 62 18.11 -6.56 -16.50
C GLN A 62 17.99 -7.44 -15.26
N ALA A 63 17.53 -6.90 -14.13
CA ALA A 63 17.33 -7.66 -12.91
C ALA A 63 16.32 -8.80 -13.10
N TYR A 64 15.22 -8.54 -13.80
CA TYR A 64 14.24 -9.58 -14.16
C TYR A 64 14.77 -10.56 -15.21
N ALA A 65 15.58 -10.10 -16.18
CA ALA A 65 16.25 -10.98 -17.13
C ALA A 65 17.24 -11.94 -16.44
N ASP A 66 17.86 -11.51 -15.33
CA ASP A 66 18.72 -12.34 -14.48
C ASP A 66 17.92 -13.35 -13.61
N GLY A 67 16.57 -13.32 -13.67
CA GLY A 67 15.68 -14.24 -12.96
C GLY A 67 15.32 -13.82 -11.53
N LEU A 68 15.58 -12.57 -11.15
CA LEU A 68 15.14 -12.05 -9.85
C LEU A 68 13.61 -11.89 -9.83
N ASP A 69 13.01 -12.15 -8.67
CA ASP A 69 11.59 -11.90 -8.45
C ASP A 69 11.26 -10.38 -8.42
N CYS A 70 9.98 -10.03 -8.37
CA CYS A 70 9.54 -8.64 -8.41
C CYS A 70 10.12 -7.75 -7.32
N GLU A 71 10.19 -8.27 -6.09
CA GLU A 71 10.71 -7.51 -4.95
C GLU A 71 12.23 -7.34 -5.04
N GLN A 72 12.94 -8.43 -5.38
CA GLN A 72 14.39 -8.43 -5.54
C GLN A 72 14.84 -7.59 -6.74
N GLY A 73 14.09 -7.62 -7.85
CA GLY A 73 14.38 -6.81 -9.03
C GLY A 73 14.22 -5.32 -8.76
N ALA A 74 13.13 -4.92 -8.07
CA ALA A 74 12.94 -3.56 -7.61
C ALA A 74 14.04 -3.11 -6.63
N LEU A 75 14.39 -3.97 -5.66
CA LEU A 75 15.46 -3.70 -4.71
C LEU A 75 16.80 -3.47 -5.41
N ARG A 76 17.12 -4.26 -6.44
CA ARG A 76 18.34 -4.11 -7.23
C ARG A 76 18.35 -2.85 -8.08
N ALA A 77 17.21 -2.50 -8.67
CA ALA A 77 17.10 -1.37 -9.60
C ALA A 77 17.01 -0.01 -8.90
N PHE A 78 16.29 0.03 -7.77
CA PHE A 78 15.86 1.26 -7.12
C PHE A 78 16.38 1.39 -5.67
N GLY A 79 16.93 0.32 -5.09
CA GLY A 79 17.39 0.32 -3.70
C GLY A 79 16.29 0.16 -2.66
N SER A 80 15.04 -0.08 -3.10
CA SER A 80 13.87 -0.25 -2.24
C SER A 80 12.97 -1.38 -2.72
N LEU A 81 12.26 -2.00 -1.79
CA LEU A 81 11.27 -3.04 -2.09
C LEU A 81 10.13 -2.48 -2.94
N LEU A 82 9.59 -3.28 -3.87
CA LEU A 82 8.47 -2.92 -4.73
C LEU A 82 7.25 -2.47 -3.92
N SER A 83 6.96 -3.14 -2.81
CA SER A 83 5.91 -2.75 -1.86
C SER A 83 6.13 -1.37 -1.23
N GLN A 84 7.38 -0.93 -1.03
CA GLN A 84 7.67 0.42 -0.53
C GLN A 84 7.45 1.46 -1.62
N ILE A 85 7.87 1.15 -2.85
CA ILE A 85 7.69 2.04 -4.01
C ILE A 85 6.20 2.19 -4.36
N ASP A 86 5.41 1.12 -4.25
CA ASP A 86 3.94 1.17 -4.39
C ASP A 86 3.32 2.19 -3.40
N GLY A 87 3.72 2.13 -2.13
CA GLY A 87 3.29 3.09 -1.12
C GLY A 87 3.69 4.54 -1.44
N GLN A 88 4.93 4.75 -1.88
CA GLN A 88 5.42 6.09 -2.27
C GLN A 88 4.69 6.62 -3.51
N TRP A 89 4.47 5.79 -4.53
CA TRP A 89 3.70 6.14 -5.72
C TRP A 89 2.26 6.57 -5.37
N ARG A 90 1.58 5.80 -4.51
CA ARG A 90 0.22 6.14 -4.04
C ARG A 90 0.20 7.49 -3.34
N GLN A 91 1.20 7.79 -2.52
CA GLN A 91 1.32 9.08 -1.84
C GLN A 91 1.62 10.23 -2.81
N GLU A 92 2.64 10.08 -3.65
CA GLU A 92 3.21 11.17 -4.43
C GLU A 92 2.46 11.43 -5.74
N ALA A 93 2.05 10.36 -6.44
CA ALA A 93 1.37 10.47 -7.73
C ALA A 93 -0.15 10.54 -7.60
N LEU A 94 -0.74 9.89 -6.58
CA LEU A 94 -2.20 9.82 -6.40
C LEU A 94 -2.72 10.63 -5.22
N GLY A 95 -1.85 11.13 -4.35
CA GLY A 95 -2.24 11.92 -3.17
C GLY A 95 -2.90 11.09 -2.07
N GLU A 96 -2.72 9.75 -2.06
CA GLU A 96 -3.22 8.93 -0.96
C GLU A 96 -2.44 9.22 0.32
N ASN A 97 -3.15 9.65 1.37
CA ASN A 97 -2.55 9.78 2.70
C ASN A 97 -2.51 8.42 3.41
N VAL A 98 -1.62 7.52 2.97
CA VAL A 98 -1.49 6.16 3.54
C VAL A 98 -1.28 6.14 5.06
N GLY A 99 -0.63 7.16 5.65
CA GLY A 99 -0.52 7.30 7.10
C GLY A 99 -1.85 7.57 7.80
N SER A 100 -2.70 8.41 7.19
CA SER A 100 -4.07 8.66 7.67
C SER A 100 -4.96 7.42 7.52
N LEU A 101 -4.78 6.68 6.42
CA LEU A 101 -5.49 5.43 6.15
C LEU A 101 -5.13 4.35 7.18
N ALA A 102 -3.84 4.13 7.43
CA ALA A 102 -3.37 3.19 8.43
C ALA A 102 -3.91 3.54 9.82
N PHE A 103 -3.86 4.82 10.21
CA PHE A 103 -4.40 5.27 11.48
C PHE A 103 -5.91 5.03 11.60
N ARG A 104 -6.70 5.35 10.56
CA ARG A 104 -8.15 5.08 10.54
C ARG A 104 -8.47 3.59 10.66
N ASN A 105 -7.72 2.72 10.00
CA ASN A 105 -7.92 1.27 10.06
C ASN A 105 -7.49 0.66 11.41
N LEU A 106 -6.43 1.19 12.04
CA LEU A 106 -5.96 0.70 13.34
C LEU A 106 -6.76 1.23 14.54
N LEU A 107 -7.33 2.44 14.44
CA LEU A 107 -8.09 3.09 15.51
C LEU A 107 -9.16 2.18 16.17
N PRO A 108 -10.04 1.48 15.42
CA PRO A 108 -11.07 0.63 16.05
C PRO A 108 -10.46 -0.51 16.88
N TYR A 109 -9.35 -1.11 16.43
CA TYR A 109 -8.66 -2.16 17.17
C TYR A 109 -8.03 -1.64 18.46
N LEU A 110 -7.46 -0.43 18.42
CA LEU A 110 -6.92 0.23 19.62
C LEU A 110 -8.03 0.54 20.63
N ILE A 111 -9.22 0.95 20.18
CA ILE A 111 -10.38 1.15 21.07
C ILE A 111 -10.78 -0.17 21.72
N VAL A 112 -10.89 -1.26 20.95
CA VAL A 112 -11.22 -2.58 21.50
C VAL A 112 -10.16 -3.03 22.52
N LEU A 113 -8.88 -2.87 22.20
CA LEU A 113 -7.78 -3.18 23.12
C LEU A 113 -7.91 -2.38 24.43
N LEU A 114 -8.18 -1.08 24.35
CA LEU A 114 -8.38 -0.23 25.53
C LEU A 114 -9.59 -0.67 26.36
N VAL A 115 -10.70 -1.06 25.74
CA VAL A 115 -11.89 -1.59 26.45
C VAL A 115 -11.55 -2.90 27.17
N ILE A 116 -10.82 -3.81 26.52
CA ILE A 116 -10.39 -5.08 27.10
C ILE A 116 -9.47 -4.84 28.31
N LEU A 117 -8.56 -3.86 28.22
CA LEU A 117 -7.65 -3.52 29.32
C LEU A 117 -8.32 -2.73 30.45
N ALA A 118 -9.31 -1.90 30.14
CA ALA A 118 -10.03 -1.10 31.13
C ALA A 118 -10.85 -1.97 32.10
N PHE A 119 -11.44 -3.06 31.61
CA PHE A 119 -12.28 -3.96 32.42
C PHE A 119 -11.55 -4.60 33.63
N PRO A 120 -10.38 -5.26 33.47
CA PRO A 120 -9.61 -5.79 34.59
C PRO A 120 -8.97 -4.69 35.45
N ALA A 121 -8.57 -3.56 34.85
CA ALA A 121 -8.02 -2.42 35.59
C ALA A 121 -9.06 -1.83 36.55
N TRP A 122 -10.33 -1.75 36.14
CA TRP A 122 -11.43 -1.29 37.00
C TRP A 122 -11.68 -2.25 38.17
N GLY A 123 -11.67 -3.56 37.90
CA GLY A 123 -11.77 -4.59 38.93
C GLY A 123 -10.63 -4.53 39.95
N PHE A 124 -9.39 -4.36 39.49
CA PHE A 124 -8.22 -4.24 40.37
C PHE A 124 -8.24 -2.95 41.21
N TRP A 125 -8.67 -1.83 40.62
CA TRP A 125 -8.74 -0.53 41.30
C TRP A 125 -9.79 -0.52 42.42
N THR A 126 -10.96 -1.11 42.18
CA THR A 126 -12.03 -1.24 43.19
C THR A 126 -11.66 -2.20 44.31
N ALA A 127 -11.00 -3.33 44.01
CA ALA A 127 -10.52 -4.28 45.00
C ALA A 127 -9.47 -3.67 45.94
N ARG A 128 -8.53 -2.88 45.39
CA ARG A 128 -7.49 -2.19 46.19
C ARG A 128 -8.06 -1.12 47.12
N LYS A 129 -9.19 -0.49 46.77
CA LYS A 129 -9.83 0.54 47.60
C LYS A 129 -10.51 -0.05 48.84
N ARG A 130 -11.10 -1.25 48.74
CA ARG A 130 -11.74 -1.96 49.87
C ARG A 130 -10.75 -2.49 50.93
N SER A 131 -9.49 -2.69 50.57
CA SER A 131 -8.46 -3.18 51.52
C SER A 131 -7.88 -2.09 52.43
N LYS A 132 -8.28 -0.82 52.26
CA LYS A 132 -7.79 0.33 53.05
C LYS A 132 -8.82 0.90 54.02
N GLU A 133 -10.00 0.30 54.11
CA GLU A 133 -11.01 0.57 55.16
C GLU A 133 -10.98 -0.52 56.23
#